data_AF-A0A847WGN6-F1
#
_entry.id   AF-A0A847WGN6-F1
#
_cell.length_a   1.000
_cell.length_b   1.000
_cell.length_c   1.000
_cell.angle_alpha   90.00
_cell.angle_beta   90.00
_cell.angle_gamma   90.00
#
_symmetry.space_group_name_H-M   'P 1'
#
loop_
_entity.id
_entity.type
_entity.pdbx_description
1 polymer ?
#
loop_
_entity_poly.entity_id
_entity_poly.type
_entity_poly.pdbx_seq_one_letter_code
_entity_poly.pdbx_strand_id
1 'polypeptide(L)'
;MMNNYMKQPIAIAYIKGGPLAPQIIGTVIFKDVPNGTEVYVYIQGLPKYQPAQPGQSPIGPHGFHIHEFGNCTIGNPNEPFGSTGGHWNPDNQPHGSVDSLDSLVNNNTMITTDYINNKNGQAYGKYA
;
A
#
# COMPACT_ATOMS: atom_id res chain seq x y z
N MET A 1 40.00 7.57 1.45
CA MET A 1 38.72 8.11 0.96
C MET A 1 37.61 7.23 1.50
N MET A 2 37.01 7.61 2.63
CA MET A 2 35.97 6.83 3.32
C MET A 2 34.68 7.65 3.39
N ASN A 3 33.58 6.99 3.03
CA ASN A 3 32.19 7.28 3.37
C ASN A 3 31.58 8.61 2.94
N ASN A 4 30.93 8.57 1.77
CA ASN A 4 29.67 9.28 1.53
C ASN A 4 28.73 8.39 0.69
N TYR A 5 28.57 7.13 1.10
CA TYR A 5 27.32 6.40 0.81
C TYR A 5 26.26 7.08 1.68
N MET A 6 25.85 8.27 1.23
CA MET A 6 24.84 9.11 1.86
C MET A 6 23.65 8.21 2.11
N LYS A 7 23.33 8.09 3.38
CA LYS A 7 22.17 7.42 3.95
C LYS A 7 20.94 7.95 3.20
N GLN A 8 20.59 7.33 2.08
CA GLN A 8 19.37 7.63 1.31
C GLN A 8 18.25 7.67 2.35
N PRO A 9 17.44 8.74 2.42
CA PRO A 9 16.34 8.76 3.36
C PRO A 9 15.44 7.57 3.03
N ILE A 10 15.35 6.66 3.99
CA ILE A 10 14.51 5.48 3.92
C ILE A 10 13.36 5.71 4.90
N ALA A 11 12.13 5.71 4.40
CA ALA A 11 10.95 5.58 5.25
C ALA A 11 10.49 4.12 5.23
N ILE A 12 10.04 3.61 6.36
CA ILE A 12 9.54 2.24 6.49
C ILE A 12 8.16 2.30 7.11
N ALA A 13 7.20 1.60 6.49
CA ALA A 13 5.88 1.38 7.06
C ALA A 13 5.69 -0.10 7.38
N TYR A 14 5.09 -0.39 8.54
CA TYR A 14 4.72 -1.74 8.94
C TYR A 14 3.22 -1.92 8.75
N ILE A 15 2.85 -2.96 8.01
CA ILE A 15 1.45 -3.31 7.75
C ILE A 15 1.00 -4.33 8.80
N LYS A 16 -0.18 -4.08 9.38
CA LYS A 16 -0.87 -5.00 10.28
C LYS A 16 -2.35 -5.03 9.89
N GLY A 17 -2.88 -6.24 9.70
CA GLY A 17 -4.29 -6.44 9.41
C GLY A 17 -5.19 -6.05 10.58
N GLY A 18 -6.40 -5.60 10.24
CA GLY A 18 -7.44 -5.33 11.21
C GLY A 18 -8.12 -6.62 11.73
N PRO A 19 -9.16 -6.49 12.56
CA PRO A 19 -9.89 -7.62 13.12
C PRO A 19 -10.46 -8.60 12.08
N LEU A 20 -10.72 -8.12 10.86
CA LEU A 20 -11.25 -8.91 9.75
C LEU A 20 -10.20 -9.77 9.04
N ALA A 21 -8.92 -9.43 9.16
CA ALA A 21 -7.81 -10.16 8.53
C ALA A 21 -6.52 -10.07 9.37
N PRO A 22 -6.54 -10.52 10.63
CA PRO A 22 -5.44 -10.30 11.58
C PRO A 22 -4.14 -11.03 11.20
N GLN A 23 -4.21 -11.99 10.28
CA GLN A 23 -3.06 -12.69 9.74
C GLN A 23 -2.23 -11.84 8.76
N ILE A 24 -2.77 -10.71 8.28
CA ILE A 24 -2.05 -9.83 7.36
C ILE A 24 -0.94 -9.11 8.10
N ILE A 25 0.29 -9.27 7.61
CA ILE A 25 1.46 -8.56 8.09
C ILE A 25 2.32 -8.15 6.89
N GLY A 26 3.06 -7.06 7.02
CA GLY A 26 3.94 -6.65 5.95
C GLY A 26 4.88 -5.52 6.31
N THR A 27 5.73 -5.19 5.35
CA THR A 27 6.68 -4.09 5.41
C THR A 27 6.70 -3.40 4.06
N VAL A 28 6.71 -2.07 4.09
CA VAL A 28 6.91 -1.22 2.93
C VAL A 28 8.16 -0.40 3.16
N ILE A 29 9.06 -0.36 2.18
CA ILE A 29 10.27 0.44 2.20
C ILE A 29 10.15 1.48 1.10
N PHE A 30 10.26 2.75 1.49
CA PHE A 30 10.31 3.88 0.58
C PHE A 30 11.74 4.38 0.55
N LYS A 31 12.32 4.44 -0.64
CA LYS A 31 13.68 4.93 -0.85
C LYS A 31 13.63 6.11 -1.78
N ASP A 32 14.08 7.26 -1.28
CA ASP A 32 14.27 8.43 -2.12
C ASP A 32 15.27 8.14 -3.23
N VAL A 33 14.94 8.55 -4.45
CA VAL A 33 15.75 8.35 -5.66
C VAL A 33 15.60 9.56 -6.58
N PRO A 34 16.54 9.81 -7.51
CA PRO A 34 16.40 10.93 -8.43
C PRO A 34 15.05 10.92 -9.17
N ASN A 35 14.29 12.01 -9.03
CA ASN A 35 12.96 12.24 -9.60
C ASN A 35 11.80 11.45 -8.96
N GLY A 36 11.98 10.82 -7.80
CA GLY A 36 10.92 10.00 -7.24
C GLY A 36 11.24 9.24 -5.96
N THR A 37 10.45 8.21 -5.70
CA THR A 37 10.64 7.29 -4.58
C THR A 37 10.43 5.86 -5.09
N GLU A 38 11.41 4.98 -4.87
CA GLU A 38 11.24 3.53 -5.05
C GLU A 38 10.46 2.96 -3.86
N VAL A 39 9.44 2.15 -4.12
CA VAL A 39 8.61 1.51 -3.11
C VAL A 39 8.77 0.00 -3.21
N TYR A 40 9.25 -0.62 -2.14
CA TYR A 40 9.33 -2.08 -2.03
C TYR A 40 8.25 -2.54 -1.06
N VAL A 41 7.41 -3.48 -1.50
CA VAL A 41 6.30 -3.98 -0.69
C VAL A 41 6.45 -5.47 -0.48
N TYR A 42 6.41 -5.89 0.78
CA TYR A 42 6.38 -7.28 1.19
C TYR A 42 5.22 -7.52 2.14
N ILE A 43 4.28 -8.38 1.77
CA ILE A 43 3.08 -8.65 2.58
C ILE A 43 2.79 -10.13 2.57
N GLN A 44 2.36 -10.65 3.72
CA GLN A 44 1.91 -12.02 3.90
C GLN A 44 0.50 -12.02 4.52
N GLY A 45 -0.20 -13.15 4.44
CA GLY A 45 -1.51 -13.33 5.06
C GLY A 45 -2.68 -12.92 4.16
N LEU A 46 -2.42 -12.58 2.90
CA LEU A 46 -3.46 -12.14 1.97
C LEU A 46 -4.44 -13.28 1.66
N PRO A 47 -5.76 -13.01 1.70
CA PRO A 47 -6.75 -13.94 1.21
C PRO A 47 -6.43 -14.36 -0.23
N LYS A 48 -6.51 -15.67 -0.51
CA LYS A 48 -6.29 -16.20 -1.85
C LYS A 48 -7.30 -15.61 -2.82
N TYR A 49 -6.85 -15.30 -4.04
CA TYR A 49 -7.73 -14.85 -5.10
C TYR A 49 -8.89 -15.83 -5.30
N GLN A 50 -10.11 -15.29 -5.39
CA GLN A 50 -11.31 -16.04 -5.74
C GLN A 50 -12.10 -15.22 -6.76
N PRO A 51 -12.37 -15.77 -7.95
CA PRO A 51 -13.26 -15.10 -8.89
C PRO A 51 -14.68 -15.04 -8.30
N ALA A 52 -15.45 -14.04 -8.71
CA ALA A 52 -16.83 -13.88 -8.29
C ALA A 52 -17.64 -15.17 -8.58
N GLN A 53 -18.49 -15.56 -7.64
CA GLN A 53 -19.44 -16.67 -7.78
C GLN A 53 -20.87 -16.13 -7.62
N PRO A 54 -21.91 -16.85 -8.08
CA PRO A 54 -23.29 -16.44 -7.85
C PRO A 54 -23.56 -16.21 -6.36
N GLY A 55 -23.88 -14.97 -5.98
CA GLY A 55 -24.14 -14.58 -4.59
C GLY A 55 -22.89 -14.33 -3.73
N GLN A 56 -21.69 -14.33 -4.31
CA GLN A 56 -20.43 -14.07 -3.58
C GLN A 56 -19.54 -13.08 -4.34
N SER A 57 -19.10 -12.03 -3.62
CA SER A 57 -18.12 -11.08 -4.14
C SER A 57 -16.77 -11.78 -4.40
N PRO A 58 -15.98 -11.32 -5.39
CA PRO A 58 -14.64 -11.84 -5.59
C PRO A 58 -13.75 -11.51 -4.38
N ILE A 59 -12.70 -12.31 -4.20
CA ILE A 59 -11.59 -11.98 -3.33
C ILE A 59 -10.41 -11.61 -4.22
N GLY A 60 -9.96 -10.36 -4.09
CA GLY A 60 -8.88 -9.82 -4.91
C GLY A 60 -9.25 -9.59 -6.40
N PRO A 61 -8.30 -9.07 -7.20
CA PRO A 61 -6.96 -8.62 -6.82
C PRO A 61 -7.00 -7.51 -5.76
N HIS A 62 -5.99 -7.49 -4.88
CA HIS A 62 -5.92 -6.53 -3.78
C HIS A 62 -5.18 -5.26 -4.26
N GLY A 63 -5.79 -4.10 -4.06
CA GLY A 63 -5.16 -2.81 -4.30
C GLY A 63 -4.23 -2.39 -3.16
N PHE A 64 -3.40 -1.37 -3.41
CA PHE A 64 -2.46 -0.80 -2.46
C PHE A 64 -2.44 0.73 -2.66
N HIS A 65 -2.89 1.55 -1.68
CA HIS A 65 -3.11 3.04 -1.76
C HIS A 65 -2.57 3.91 -0.59
N ILE A 66 -1.80 4.99 -0.79
CA ILE A 66 -1.14 5.69 0.33
C ILE A 66 -2.24 6.55 0.89
N HIS A 67 -2.36 6.61 2.21
CA HIS A 67 -3.40 7.41 2.83
C HIS A 67 -2.90 8.79 3.23
N GLU A 68 -3.83 9.73 3.31
CA GLU A 68 -3.59 11.10 3.73
C GLU A 68 -2.90 11.18 5.09
N PHE A 69 -3.26 10.27 6.02
CA PHE A 69 -2.74 10.25 7.38
C PHE A 69 -2.14 8.89 7.75
N GLY A 70 -1.00 8.90 8.44
CA GLY A 70 -0.35 7.71 9.01
C GLY A 70 -1.01 7.16 10.28
N ASN A 71 -2.30 7.41 10.48
CA ASN A 71 -3.03 7.00 11.68
C ASN A 71 -3.76 5.66 11.44
N CYS A 72 -3.07 4.56 11.74
CA CYS A 72 -3.59 3.21 11.59
C CYS A 72 -4.40 2.72 12.80
N THR A 73 -5.06 3.60 13.55
CA THR A 73 -5.97 3.15 14.62
C THR A 73 -7.13 2.35 14.04
N ILE A 74 -7.41 1.19 14.62
CA ILE A 74 -8.48 0.29 14.15
C ILE A 74 -9.84 1.02 14.15
N GLY A 75 -10.15 1.79 15.19
CA GLY A 75 -11.43 2.50 15.26
C GLY A 75 -12.60 1.52 15.32
N ASN A 76 -13.52 1.61 14.35
CA ASN A 76 -14.65 0.69 14.22
C ASN A 76 -14.17 -0.70 13.74
N PRO A 77 -14.35 -1.79 14.49
CA PRO A 77 -13.91 -3.12 14.06
C PRO A 77 -14.56 -3.63 12.77
N ASN A 78 -15.77 -3.16 12.45
CA ASN A 78 -16.50 -3.53 11.23
C ASN A 78 -16.10 -2.65 10.02
N GLU A 79 -15.43 -1.54 10.28
CA GLU A 79 -14.92 -0.60 9.27
C GLU A 79 -13.55 -0.07 9.75
N PRO A 80 -12.53 -0.95 9.76
CA PRO A 80 -11.27 -0.64 10.41
C PRO A 80 -10.50 0.43 9.64
N PHE A 81 -9.66 1.18 10.36
CA PHE A 81 -8.70 2.16 9.81
C PHE A 81 -9.34 3.39 9.15
N GLY A 82 -10.51 3.84 9.62
CA GLY A 82 -11.15 5.07 9.14
C GLY A 82 -10.31 6.34 9.39
N SER A 83 -9.43 6.35 10.40
CA SER A 83 -8.60 7.51 10.75
C SER A 83 -7.43 7.79 9.80
N THR A 84 -7.21 6.92 8.80
CA THR A 84 -6.19 7.16 7.78
C THR A 84 -6.61 8.23 6.77
N GLY A 85 -7.90 8.58 6.71
CA GLY A 85 -8.44 9.44 5.65
C GLY A 85 -8.56 8.73 4.31
N GLY A 86 -8.73 9.50 3.24
CA GLY A 86 -8.86 9.01 1.86
C GLY A 86 -7.53 8.60 1.23
N HIS A 87 -7.52 8.45 -0.09
CA HIS A 87 -6.28 8.30 -0.86
C HIS A 87 -5.49 9.62 -0.79
N TRP A 88 -4.18 9.52 -0.58
CA TRP A 88 -3.28 10.65 -0.66
C TRP A 88 -3.34 11.24 -2.08
N ASN A 89 -3.82 12.48 -2.16
CA ASN A 89 -4.03 13.21 -3.41
C ASN A 89 -3.59 14.68 -3.22
N PRO A 90 -2.28 14.96 -3.08
CA PRO A 90 -1.77 16.28 -2.75
C PRO A 90 -2.10 17.33 -3.82
N ASP A 91 -2.24 16.89 -5.07
CA ASP A 91 -2.50 17.75 -6.23
C ASP A 91 -3.99 17.86 -6.57
N ASN A 92 -4.86 17.31 -5.71
CA ASN A 92 -6.33 17.36 -5.80
C ASN A 92 -6.89 17.05 -7.20
N GLN A 93 -6.33 16.03 -7.85
CA GLN A 93 -6.74 15.66 -9.20
C GLN A 93 -8.15 15.02 -9.19
N PRO A 94 -9.02 15.32 -10.19
CA PRO A 94 -10.37 14.77 -10.28
C PRO A 94 -10.29 13.27 -10.52
N HIS A 95 -10.41 12.49 -9.44
CA HIS A 95 -10.47 11.03 -9.35
C HIS A 95 -10.13 10.29 -10.65
N GLY A 96 -8.83 10.26 -10.96
CA GLY A 96 -8.33 9.90 -12.28
C GLY A 96 -6.86 9.49 -12.22
N SER A 97 -6.54 8.61 -11.29
CA SER A 97 -5.56 7.56 -11.52
C SER A 97 -6.03 6.37 -10.68
N VAL A 98 -6.65 5.42 -11.37
CA VAL A 98 -6.84 4.05 -10.91
C VAL A 98 -5.55 3.27 -11.18
N ASP A 99 -4.39 3.84 -10.86
CA ASP A 99 -3.15 3.09 -10.82
C ASP A 99 -3.18 2.25 -9.54
N SER A 100 -4.14 1.30 -9.51
CA SER A 100 -3.98 0.07 -8.79
C SER A 100 -2.60 -0.44 -9.16
N LEU A 101 -1.78 -0.71 -8.16
CA LEU A 101 -0.71 -1.67 -8.38
C LEU A 101 -1.36 -2.91 -9.01
N ASP A 102 -1.10 -3.14 -10.29
CA ASP A 102 -1.41 -4.40 -10.96
C ASP A 102 -0.41 -5.47 -10.48
N SER A 103 -0.28 -5.62 -9.17
CA SER A 103 0.22 -6.86 -8.60
C SER A 103 -0.94 -7.84 -8.65
N LEU A 104 -0.99 -8.66 -9.70
CA LEU A 104 -1.74 -9.91 -9.72
C LEU A 104 -1.22 -10.80 -8.57
N VAL A 105 -1.80 -10.64 -7.38
CA VAL A 105 -1.49 -11.47 -6.22
C VAL A 105 -2.32 -12.74 -6.31
N ASN A 106 -1.71 -13.80 -6.85
CA ASN A 106 -2.31 -15.14 -6.90
C ASN A 106 -1.99 -15.99 -5.65
N ASN A 107 -1.28 -15.45 -4.65
CA ASN A 107 -0.75 -16.20 -3.50
C ASN A 107 -0.92 -15.45 -2.17
N ASN A 108 -0.77 -16.16 -1.04
CA ASN A 108 -0.80 -15.63 0.34
C ASN A 108 0.30 -14.57 0.63
N THR A 109 1.06 -14.16 -0.38
CA THR A 109 2.19 -13.23 -0.26
C THR A 109 2.25 -12.33 -1.48
N MET A 110 2.44 -11.03 -1.25
CA MET A 110 2.76 -10.04 -2.27
C MET A 110 4.20 -9.58 -2.09
N ILE A 111 4.95 -9.60 -3.19
CA ILE A 111 6.27 -8.99 -3.29
C ILE A 111 6.27 -8.16 -4.57
N THR A 112 6.39 -6.85 -4.44
CA THR A 112 6.41 -5.95 -5.60
C THR A 112 7.34 -4.76 -5.37
N THR A 113 7.76 -4.15 -6.47
CA THR A 113 8.53 -2.91 -6.48
C THR A 113 7.84 -1.93 -7.41
N ASP A 114 7.67 -0.69 -6.96
CA ASP A 114 7.03 0.38 -7.71
C ASP A 114 7.82 1.70 -7.59
N TYR A 115 7.42 2.71 -8.36
CA TYR A 115 8.08 4.02 -8.43
C TYR A 115 7.08 5.17 -8.38
N ILE A 116 7.23 6.04 -7.37
CA ILE A 116 6.50 7.30 -7.19
C ILE A 116 7.25 8.40 -7.93
N ASN A 117 6.62 9.17 -8.82
CA ASN A 117 7.29 10.32 -9.46
C ASN A 117 7.05 11.64 -8.69
N ASN A 118 8.11 12.43 -8.50
CA ASN A 118 8.05 13.73 -7.82
C ASN A 118 7.25 14.80 -8.58
N LYS A 119 6.99 14.63 -9.89
CA LYS A 119 6.23 15.61 -10.68
C LYS A 119 4.71 15.56 -10.46
N ASN A 120 4.19 14.45 -9.94
CA ASN A 120 2.76 14.22 -9.82
C ASN A 120 2.34 13.74 -8.42
N GLY A 121 3.19 13.85 -7.39
CA GLY A 121 2.81 13.55 -6.01
C GLY A 121 1.95 12.30 -5.85
N GLN A 122 2.31 11.20 -6.52
CA GLN A 122 1.46 10.02 -6.62
C GLN A 122 2.30 8.77 -6.43
N ALA A 123 2.12 8.11 -5.30
CA ALA A 123 1.92 6.68 -5.30
C ALA A 123 1.24 6.23 -4.01
N TYR A 124 0.96 4.93 -4.02
CA TYR A 124 -0.20 4.30 -3.47
C TYR A 124 0.27 3.08 -2.61
N GLY A 125 -0.07 2.98 -1.32
CA GLY A 125 -0.05 1.82 -0.40
C GLY A 125 -0.90 1.81 0.90
N LYS A 126 -1.99 1.01 0.95
CA LYS A 126 -2.83 0.63 2.11
C LYS A 126 -3.20 -0.83 1.94
N TYR A 127 -3.11 -1.54 3.05
CA TYR A 127 -3.99 -2.65 3.36
C TYR A 127 -4.75 -2.22 4.61
N ALA A 128 -6.07 -2.13 4.49
CA ALA A 128 -7.02 -2.15 5.60
C ALA A 128 -7.65 -3.55 5.64
#